data_AF-A0A9P8VTK9-F1
#
_entry.id   AF-A0A9P8VTK9-F1
#
_cell.length_a   1.000
_cell.length_b   1.000
_cell.length_c   1.000
_cell.angle_alpha   90.00
_cell.angle_beta   90.00
_cell.angle_gamma   90.00
#
_symmetry.space_group_name_H-M   'P 1'
#
loop_
_entity.id
_entity.type
_entity.pdbx_description
1 polymer ?
#
loop_
_entity_poly.entity_id
_entity_poly.type
_entity_poly.pdbx_seq_one_letter_code
_entity_poly.pdbx_strand_id
1 'polypeptide(L)'
;MSTSQAERTIAYSSPEDWDTWSNEFKKLAHAYDLWQYIDPTDRIRWPRRPELPEIRDYPRQRDPDDPESGTMTPGSDYLPPRRIGELTTEGKAEYEHDLKIYSLKESAYRETKKQEQKLVEFVLKTVSPTYQKTCCITGDQLDKWYQELRRSGVVYNERLRPEARDKYHKAVQTTPKINKLNDWVTQWETTMAEAISKKVPDALDAQCWAEDLNRAMYHVLPSWASTFRQHRRPQILNNTLNYREVAADIRYEAKMANPSGRPSGIKRGAFTATYGHTCKNDNSANDAEPDADTIEVLGDASTWKADVAVQGTRDTRGRGRGRRGREGRGTLSKRKRAETVTNPDPDGPTCRGCLGFHDWKDCWYLFPDQRAEGWEPSQGMQRLINDRLKKDTGLAEEVKRLSRRKDKATKDE
;
A
#
# COMPACT_ATOMS: atom_id res chain seq x y z
N MET A 1 -22.98 -26.10 11.18
CA MET A 1 -22.16 -25.70 10.01
C MET A 1 -21.10 -24.71 10.49
N SER A 2 -19.91 -25.18 10.85
CA SER A 2 -18.82 -24.26 11.25
C SER A 2 -18.02 -23.90 10.01
N THR A 3 -18.03 -22.63 9.61
CA THR A 3 -17.18 -22.14 8.53
C THR A 3 -15.74 -22.14 9.02
N SER A 4 -14.96 -23.13 8.59
CA SER A 4 -13.51 -23.11 8.72
C SER A 4 -12.97 -21.95 7.90
N GLN A 5 -12.86 -20.78 8.54
CA GLN A 5 -11.94 -19.76 8.10
C GLN A 5 -10.56 -20.40 8.18
N ALA A 6 -9.90 -20.57 7.03
CA ALA A 6 -8.50 -20.96 7.00
C ALA A 6 -7.73 -19.89 7.78
N GLU A 7 -7.27 -20.24 8.98
CA GLU A 7 -6.45 -19.36 9.81
C GLU A 7 -5.23 -18.97 8.97
N ARG A 8 -5.20 -17.70 8.54
CA ARG A 8 -4.01 -17.16 7.90
C ARG A 8 -2.94 -17.08 8.97
N THR A 9 -2.07 -18.08 9.01
CA THR A 9 -0.89 -18.11 9.89
C THR A 9 0.01 -16.95 9.51
N ILE A 10 -0.19 -15.80 10.14
CA ILE A 10 0.65 -14.61 10.00
C ILE A 10 2.00 -14.97 10.59
N ALA A 11 3.01 -15.11 9.74
CA ALA A 11 4.37 -15.43 10.15
C ALA A 11 5.35 -14.47 9.45
N TYR A 12 6.41 -14.07 10.15
CA TYR A 12 7.54 -13.33 9.60
C TYR A 12 8.75 -14.25 9.55
N SER A 13 8.84 -15.02 8.46
CA SER A 13 9.90 -16.03 8.23
C SER A 13 10.85 -15.61 7.13
N SER A 14 10.32 -14.96 6.09
CA SER A 14 11.07 -14.28 5.04
C SER A 14 10.88 -12.76 5.14
N PRO A 15 11.83 -11.93 4.71
CA PRO A 15 11.60 -10.49 4.54
C PRO A 15 10.44 -10.16 3.58
N GLU A 16 10.06 -11.08 2.69
CA GLU A 16 8.85 -10.99 1.87
C GLU A 16 7.56 -10.88 2.68
N ASP A 17 7.55 -11.48 3.88
CA ASP A 17 6.39 -11.45 4.77
C ASP A 17 6.24 -10.09 5.48
N TRP A 18 7.26 -9.21 5.40
CA TRP A 18 7.33 -7.96 6.17
C TRP A 18 6.09 -7.09 5.97
N ASP A 19 5.69 -6.80 4.73
CA ASP A 19 4.59 -5.88 4.47
C ASP A 19 3.25 -6.46 4.99
N THR A 20 3.05 -7.78 4.90
CA THR A 20 1.86 -8.47 5.45
C THR A 20 1.87 -8.44 6.97
N TRP A 21 2.97 -8.90 7.58
CA TRP A 21 3.13 -8.98 9.03
C TRP A 21 3.06 -7.61 9.70
N SER A 22 3.73 -6.60 9.13
CA SER A 22 3.79 -5.24 9.67
C SER A 22 2.43 -4.55 9.62
N ASN A 23 1.59 -4.85 8.60
CA ASN A 23 0.22 -4.34 8.54
C ASN A 23 -0.68 -4.98 9.61
N GLU A 24 -0.57 -6.29 9.88
CA GLU A 24 -1.33 -6.94 10.95
C GLU A 24 -0.86 -6.50 12.34
N PHE A 25 0.46 -6.38 12.56
CA PHE A 25 1.02 -5.81 13.78
C PHE A 25 0.50 -4.37 14.04
N LYS A 26 0.45 -3.52 13.00
CA LYS A 26 -0.13 -2.18 13.09
C LYS A 26 -1.60 -2.19 13.46
N LYS A 27 -2.42 -3.04 12.84
CA LYS A 27 -3.86 -3.16 13.17
C LYS A 27 -4.05 -3.53 14.64
N LEU A 28 -3.27 -4.49 15.14
CA LEU A 28 -3.30 -4.89 16.56
C LEU A 28 -2.82 -3.75 17.48
N ALA A 29 -1.73 -3.06 17.12
CA ALA A 29 -1.22 -1.94 17.90
C ALA A 29 -2.18 -0.74 17.94
N HIS A 30 -2.93 -0.47 16.87
CA HIS A 30 -4.02 0.51 16.88
C HIS A 30 -5.22 0.03 17.69
N ALA A 31 -5.61 -1.25 17.59
CA ALA A 31 -6.73 -1.82 18.37
C ALA A 31 -6.48 -1.82 19.88
N TYR A 32 -5.21 -1.78 20.31
CA TYR A 32 -4.81 -1.65 21.71
C TYR A 32 -4.39 -0.23 22.13
N ASP A 33 -4.51 0.76 21.24
CA ASP A 33 -4.04 2.15 21.44
C ASP A 33 -2.54 2.28 21.84
N LEU A 34 -1.73 1.31 21.40
CA LEU A 34 -0.29 1.27 21.66
C LEU A 34 0.58 1.79 20.51
N TRP A 35 0.00 1.97 19.31
CA TRP A 35 0.76 2.41 18.13
C TRP A 35 1.51 3.73 18.38
N GLN A 36 0.91 4.67 19.12
CA GLN A 36 1.50 5.96 19.50
C GLN A 36 2.83 5.88 20.27
N TYR A 37 3.12 4.74 20.95
CA TYR A 37 4.39 4.52 21.65
C TYR A 37 5.41 3.69 20.84
N ILE A 38 4.98 3.13 19.71
CA ILE A 38 5.76 2.24 18.84
C ILE A 38 6.18 2.94 17.54
N ASP A 39 5.39 3.93 17.10
CA ASP A 39 5.56 4.58 15.81
C ASP A 39 6.96 5.23 15.67
N PRO A 40 7.74 4.88 14.63
CA PRO A 40 9.04 5.50 14.44
C PRO A 40 9.00 7.00 14.12
N THR A 41 7.83 7.53 13.73
CA THR A 41 7.60 8.94 13.37
C THR A 41 7.15 9.80 14.56
N ASP A 42 6.18 9.36 15.36
CA ASP A 42 5.77 10.04 16.59
C ASP A 42 6.33 9.33 17.84
N ARG A 43 7.26 9.99 18.55
CA ARG A 43 8.04 9.39 19.64
C ARG A 43 7.47 9.72 21.01
N ILE A 44 6.22 9.34 21.25
CA ILE A 44 5.62 9.43 22.58
C ILE A 44 6.32 8.41 23.50
N ARG A 45 6.74 8.85 24.69
CA ARG A 45 7.38 7.96 25.67
C ARG A 45 6.34 6.99 26.24
N TRP A 46 6.71 5.71 26.31
CA TRP A 46 5.94 4.68 27.02
C TRP A 46 5.54 5.13 28.43
N PRO A 47 4.30 4.84 28.87
CA PRO A 47 3.85 5.15 30.22
C PRO A 47 4.78 4.53 31.27
N ARG A 48 5.23 5.36 32.21
CA ARG A 48 6.02 4.90 33.35
C ARG A 48 5.10 4.39 34.45
N ARG A 49 5.61 3.48 35.28
CA ARG A 49 4.93 3.13 36.53
C ARG A 49 4.79 4.40 37.38
N PRO A 50 3.59 4.75 37.87
CA PRO A 50 3.45 5.88 38.78
C PRO A 50 4.17 5.60 40.10
N GLU A 51 4.68 6.65 40.72
CA GLU A 51 5.29 6.62 42.04
C GLU A 51 4.21 6.79 43.11
N LEU A 52 4.33 6.04 44.21
CA LEU A 52 3.39 6.12 45.33
C LEU A 52 3.62 7.45 46.07
N PRO A 53 2.58 8.25 46.38
CA PRO A 53 2.75 9.48 47.14
C PRO A 53 3.37 9.19 48.52
N GLU A 54 4.44 9.91 48.89
CA GLU A 54 5.06 9.74 50.20
C GLU A 54 4.35 10.62 51.25
N ILE A 55 4.00 10.04 52.40
CA ILE A 55 3.38 10.76 53.53
C ILE A 55 4.20 11.98 53.97
N ARG A 56 5.52 11.97 53.71
CA ARG A 56 6.48 13.00 54.09
C ARG A 56 6.35 14.31 53.32
N ASP A 57 5.69 14.28 52.17
CA ASP A 57 5.53 15.44 51.27
C ASP A 57 4.38 16.38 51.71
N TYR A 58 3.58 15.96 52.69
CA TYR A 58 2.35 16.63 53.12
C TYR A 58 2.51 17.34 54.48
N PRO A 59 1.71 18.39 54.79
CA PRO A 59 1.94 19.20 55.99
C PRO A 59 1.66 18.45 57.30
N ARG A 60 2.63 18.45 58.22
CA ARG A 60 2.49 17.95 59.60
C ARG A 60 1.57 18.85 60.44
N GLN A 61 0.74 18.23 61.26
CA GLN A 61 -0.01 18.92 62.31
C GLN A 61 0.95 19.52 63.35
N ARG A 62 0.69 20.73 63.84
CA ARG A 62 1.44 21.31 64.98
C ARG A 62 1.25 20.46 66.24
N ASP A 63 2.32 20.31 67.00
CA ASP A 63 2.20 19.76 68.35
C ASP A 63 1.59 20.81 69.29
N PRO A 64 0.67 20.44 70.20
CA PRO A 64 0.10 21.38 71.16
C PRO A 64 1.14 21.97 72.12
N ASP A 65 2.16 21.17 72.46
CA ASP A 65 3.25 21.53 73.38
C ASP A 65 4.45 22.20 72.67
N ASP A 66 4.49 22.15 71.32
CA ASP A 66 5.51 22.80 70.48
C ASP A 66 4.87 23.39 69.20
N PRO A 67 4.55 24.70 69.18
CA PRO A 67 3.93 25.35 68.03
C PRO A 67 4.88 25.56 66.84
N GLU A 68 6.20 25.46 67.01
CA GLU A 68 7.17 25.59 65.91
C GLU A 68 7.27 24.28 65.11
N SER A 69 7.12 23.13 65.77
CA SER A 69 7.17 21.76 65.19
C SER A 69 6.45 21.54 63.85
N GLY A 70 5.34 22.25 63.60
CA GLY A 70 4.57 22.16 62.35
C GLY A 70 5.06 23.03 61.20
N THR A 71 6.12 23.83 61.38
CA THR A 71 6.51 24.90 60.45
C THR A 71 7.94 24.71 59.97
N MET A 72 8.19 24.71 58.65
CA MET A 72 9.56 24.70 58.11
C MET A 72 10.20 26.10 58.20
N THR A 73 10.66 26.47 59.39
CA THR A 73 11.50 27.66 59.63
C THR A 73 12.98 27.30 59.68
N PRO A 74 13.90 28.13 59.14
CA PRO A 74 15.34 27.91 59.27
C PRO A 74 15.76 27.96 60.75
N GLY A 75 16.13 26.80 61.30
CA GLY A 75 16.48 26.63 62.72
C GLY A 75 15.52 25.72 63.52
N SER A 76 14.39 25.31 62.94
CA SER A 76 13.47 24.34 63.55
C SER A 76 13.96 22.89 63.39
N ASP A 77 13.80 22.07 64.43
CA ASP A 77 13.94 20.61 64.41
C ASP A 77 12.74 19.94 63.69
N TYR A 78 12.46 20.36 62.46
CA TYR A 78 11.31 19.88 61.70
C TYR A 78 11.43 18.38 61.39
N LEU A 79 10.53 17.58 61.98
CA LEU A 79 10.40 16.15 61.73
C LEU A 79 9.31 15.91 60.67
N PRO A 80 9.64 15.42 59.46
CA PRO A 80 8.64 15.10 58.45
C PRO A 80 7.65 14.04 58.95
N PRO A 81 6.34 14.16 58.63
CA PRO A 81 5.34 13.21 59.09
C PRO A 81 5.62 11.81 58.55
N ARG A 82 5.51 10.80 59.42
CA ARG A 82 5.77 9.39 59.12
C ARG A 82 4.49 8.55 59.10
N ARG A 83 3.38 9.08 59.61
CA ARG A 83 2.09 8.40 59.71
C ARG A 83 0.96 9.35 59.36
N ILE A 84 -0.12 8.81 58.79
CA ILE A 84 -1.32 9.57 58.41
C ILE A 84 -1.89 10.37 59.59
N GLY A 85 -1.79 9.86 60.83
CA GLY A 85 -2.24 10.58 62.03
C GLY A 85 -1.56 11.93 62.26
N GLU A 86 -0.27 12.05 61.90
CA GLU A 86 0.59 13.23 62.10
C GLU A 86 0.35 14.35 61.07
N LEU A 87 -0.48 14.11 60.05
CA LEU A 87 -0.82 15.08 59.02
C LEU A 87 -1.89 16.08 59.49
N THR A 88 -1.85 17.30 58.95
CA THR A 88 -2.98 18.25 59.04
C THR A 88 -4.26 17.68 58.41
N THR A 89 -5.43 18.27 58.71
CA THR A 89 -6.69 17.90 58.04
C THR A 89 -6.65 18.12 56.54
N GLU A 90 -5.96 19.17 56.09
CA GLU A 90 -5.75 19.49 54.67
C GLU A 90 -4.78 18.48 54.02
N GLY A 91 -3.61 18.23 54.64
CA GLY A 91 -2.65 17.23 54.17
C GLY A 91 -3.20 15.80 54.13
N LYS A 92 -4.13 15.45 55.02
CA LYS A 92 -4.89 14.18 54.94
C LYS A 92 -5.75 14.11 53.68
N ALA A 93 -6.47 15.18 53.36
CA ALA A 93 -7.33 15.25 52.18
C ALA A 93 -6.52 15.26 50.87
N GLU A 94 -5.39 15.98 50.84
CA GLU A 94 -4.44 15.98 49.72
C GLU A 94 -3.84 14.59 49.49
N TYR A 95 -3.34 13.93 50.54
CA TYR A 95 -2.79 12.57 50.44
C TYR A 95 -3.85 11.56 49.98
N GLU A 96 -5.10 11.66 50.45
CA GLU A 96 -6.20 10.83 49.94
C GLU A 96 -6.56 11.11 48.47
N HIS A 97 -6.47 12.36 48.04
CA HIS A 97 -6.70 12.76 46.65
C HIS A 97 -5.60 12.19 45.74
N ASP A 98 -4.34 12.33 46.14
CA ASP A 98 -3.21 11.87 45.37
C ASP A 98 -3.06 10.34 45.38
N LEU A 99 -3.51 9.66 46.44
CA LEU A 99 -3.73 8.20 46.42
C LEU A 99 -4.80 7.77 45.40
N LYS A 100 -5.88 8.54 45.24
CA LYS A 100 -6.90 8.27 44.19
C LYS A 100 -6.32 8.48 42.79
N ILE A 101 -5.55 9.55 42.58
CA ILE A 101 -4.83 9.80 41.33
C ILE A 101 -3.81 8.69 41.05
N TYR A 102 -3.03 8.27 42.04
CA TYR A 102 -2.09 7.16 41.95
C TYR A 102 -2.81 5.87 41.54
N SER A 103 -3.92 5.52 42.20
CA SER A 103 -4.69 4.31 41.90
C SER A 103 -5.22 4.30 40.46
N LEU A 104 -5.69 5.45 39.95
CA LEU A 104 -6.12 5.60 38.56
C LEU A 104 -4.95 5.47 37.57
N LYS A 105 -3.81 6.11 37.86
CA LYS A 105 -2.58 5.98 37.05
C LYS A 105 -2.04 4.55 37.06
N GLU A 106 -2.10 3.85 38.20
CA GLU A 106 -1.61 2.48 38.32
C GLU A 106 -2.52 1.50 37.56
N SER A 107 -3.85 1.68 37.61
CA SER A 107 -4.77 0.84 36.84
C SER A 107 -4.57 1.01 35.33
N ALA A 108 -4.42 2.25 34.85
CA ALA A 108 -4.11 2.56 33.45
C ALA A 108 -2.75 1.98 33.02
N TYR A 109 -1.70 2.10 33.85
CA TYR A 109 -0.38 1.50 33.60
C TYR A 109 -0.45 -0.03 33.52
N ARG A 110 -1.18 -0.68 34.44
CA ARG A 110 -1.35 -2.14 34.46
C ARG A 110 -2.09 -2.65 33.22
N GLU A 111 -3.16 -1.98 32.80
CA GLU A 111 -3.87 -2.36 31.57
C GLU A 111 -3.01 -2.13 30.32
N THR A 112 -2.29 -0.99 30.24
CA THR A 112 -1.31 -0.74 29.16
C THR A 112 -0.28 -1.87 29.06
N LYS A 113 0.32 -2.26 30.19
CA LYS A 113 1.32 -3.35 30.25
C LYS A 113 0.75 -4.71 29.84
N LYS A 114 -0.51 -4.99 30.16
CA LYS A 114 -1.20 -6.22 29.75
C LYS A 114 -1.49 -6.25 28.25
N GLN A 115 -1.80 -5.12 27.62
CA GLN A 115 -1.95 -5.05 26.16
C GLN A 115 -0.59 -5.11 25.44
N GLU A 116 0.46 -4.50 26.01
CA GLU A 116 1.84 -4.61 25.55
C GLU A 116 2.32 -6.07 25.56
N GLN A 117 2.01 -6.82 26.62
CA GLN A 117 2.29 -8.26 26.71
C GLN A 117 1.63 -9.07 25.58
N LYS A 118 0.40 -8.75 25.16
CA LYS A 118 -0.25 -9.42 24.02
C LYS A 118 0.46 -9.13 22.70
N LEU A 119 0.95 -7.90 22.48
CA LEU A 119 1.75 -7.58 21.31
C LEU A 119 3.11 -8.29 21.35
N VAL A 120 3.76 -8.36 22.52
CA VAL A 120 5.00 -9.13 22.71
C VAL A 120 4.77 -10.62 22.43
N GLU A 121 3.69 -11.23 22.94
CA GLU A 121 3.32 -12.61 22.63
C GLU A 121 3.07 -12.81 21.14
N PHE A 122 2.35 -11.89 20.48
CA PHE A 122 2.15 -11.92 19.03
C PHE A 122 3.49 -11.89 18.28
N VAL A 123 4.41 -10.99 18.62
CA VAL A 123 5.75 -10.94 18.00
C VAL A 123 6.48 -12.27 18.20
N LEU A 124 6.55 -12.79 19.44
CA LEU A 124 7.25 -14.04 19.77
C LEU A 124 6.62 -15.30 19.15
N LYS A 125 5.32 -15.27 18.83
CA LYS A 125 4.61 -16.38 18.19
C LYS A 125 4.68 -16.34 16.65
N THR A 126 4.85 -15.15 16.06
CA THR A 126 4.77 -14.95 14.60
C THR A 126 6.12 -14.70 13.93
N VAL A 127 7.10 -14.12 14.64
CA VAL A 127 8.46 -13.86 14.11
C VAL A 127 9.32 -15.11 14.21
N SER A 128 10.08 -15.44 13.15
CA SER A 128 10.95 -16.64 13.16
C SER A 128 12.09 -16.54 14.20
N PRO A 129 12.57 -17.69 14.74
CA PRO A 129 13.63 -17.69 15.77
C PRO A 129 14.93 -16.98 15.35
N THR A 130 15.22 -16.90 14.05
CA THR A 130 16.39 -16.19 13.52
C THR A 130 16.26 -14.68 13.67
N TYR A 131 15.08 -14.12 13.38
CA TYR A 131 14.80 -12.70 13.60
C TYR A 131 14.62 -12.37 15.08
N GLN A 132 14.05 -13.27 15.89
CA GLN A 132 13.99 -13.07 17.34
C GLN A 132 15.39 -12.91 17.95
N LYS A 133 16.35 -13.77 17.58
CA LYS A 133 17.74 -13.70 18.08
C LYS A 133 18.51 -12.44 17.66
N THR A 134 18.09 -11.75 16.61
CA THR A 134 18.81 -10.61 16.03
C THR A 134 18.12 -9.26 16.25
N CYS A 135 16.79 -9.25 16.36
CA CYS A 135 15.97 -8.04 16.51
C CYS A 135 15.26 -7.92 17.87
N CYS A 136 15.00 -9.03 18.57
CA CYS A 136 14.26 -9.03 19.84
C CYS A 136 15.22 -9.24 21.04
N ILE A 137 16.07 -8.25 21.29
CA ILE A 137 17.07 -8.31 22.37
C ILE A 137 16.38 -8.23 23.74
N THR A 138 16.80 -9.09 24.67
CA THR A 138 16.29 -9.12 26.05
C THR A 138 16.59 -7.81 26.77
N GLY A 139 15.55 -7.14 27.26
CA GLY A 139 15.65 -5.85 27.96
C GLY A 139 15.37 -4.63 27.08
N ASP A 140 15.27 -4.80 25.77
CA ASP A 140 14.76 -3.76 24.87
C ASP A 140 13.22 -3.71 24.87
N GLN A 141 12.68 -2.53 24.52
CA GLN A 141 11.25 -2.27 24.42
C GLN A 141 10.69 -2.64 23.03
N LEU A 142 9.37 -2.82 22.95
CA LEU A 142 8.66 -3.27 21.76
C LEU A 142 8.82 -2.32 20.55
N ASP A 143 9.02 -1.02 20.79
CA ASP A 143 9.30 -0.01 19.77
C ASP A 143 10.64 -0.29 19.05
N LYS A 144 11.69 -0.64 19.81
CA LYS A 144 13.00 -1.01 19.26
C LYS A 144 12.94 -2.31 18.48
N TRP A 145 12.24 -3.32 19.02
CA TRP A 145 12.03 -4.60 18.32
C TRP A 145 11.35 -4.36 16.97
N TYR A 146 10.28 -3.55 16.94
CA TYR A 146 9.62 -3.18 15.69
C TYR A 146 10.52 -2.40 14.72
N GLN A 147 11.37 -1.49 15.23
CA GLN A 147 12.32 -0.72 14.41
C GLN A 147 13.40 -1.62 13.77
N GLU A 148 13.97 -2.58 14.49
CA GLU A 148 14.98 -3.48 13.94
C GLU A 148 14.38 -4.55 13.01
N LEU A 149 13.19 -5.08 13.32
CA LEU A 149 12.42 -5.90 12.37
C LEU A 149 12.13 -5.11 11.09
N ARG A 150 11.72 -3.84 11.20
CA ARG A 150 11.52 -2.94 10.05
C ARG A 150 12.81 -2.74 9.25
N ARG A 151 13.96 -2.56 9.89
CA ARG A 151 15.26 -2.45 9.20
C ARG A 151 15.56 -3.71 8.39
N SER A 152 15.33 -4.90 8.97
CA SER A 152 15.55 -6.17 8.26
C SER A 152 14.63 -6.33 7.03
N GLY A 153 13.35 -5.99 7.15
CA GLY A 153 12.39 -6.08 6.04
C GLY A 153 12.62 -5.03 4.94
N VAL A 154 12.92 -3.77 5.32
CA VAL A 154 13.12 -2.67 4.35
C VAL A 154 14.29 -2.92 3.39
N VAL A 155 15.38 -3.55 3.86
CA VAL A 155 16.53 -3.92 3.00
C VAL A 155 16.13 -4.90 1.88
N TYR A 156 15.11 -5.73 2.10
CA TYR A 156 14.58 -6.63 1.08
C TYR A 156 13.48 -6.00 0.23
N ASN A 157 12.72 -5.03 0.74
CA ASN A 157 11.78 -4.25 -0.09
C ASN A 157 12.49 -3.50 -1.24
N GLU A 158 13.80 -3.21 -1.13
CA GLU A 158 14.60 -2.70 -2.26
C GLU A 158 14.85 -3.74 -3.36
N ARG A 159 14.81 -5.05 -3.06
CA ARG A 159 14.95 -6.15 -4.03
C ARG A 159 13.60 -6.62 -4.57
N LEU A 160 12.59 -6.70 -3.70
CA LEU A 160 11.23 -7.14 -4.05
C LEU A 160 10.46 -6.13 -4.90
N ARG A 161 10.79 -4.84 -4.84
CA ARG A 161 10.19 -3.80 -5.69
C ARG A 161 10.59 -3.97 -7.17
N PRO A 162 11.88 -4.15 -7.55
CA PRO A 162 12.28 -4.60 -8.88
C PRO A 162 11.53 -5.85 -9.37
N GLU A 163 11.45 -6.90 -8.56
CA GLU A 163 10.77 -8.14 -8.97
C GLU A 163 9.26 -7.93 -9.20
N ALA A 164 8.59 -7.17 -8.35
CA ALA A 164 7.19 -6.82 -8.53
C ALA A 164 6.96 -5.91 -9.75
N ARG A 165 7.89 -5.00 -10.02
CA ARG A 165 7.92 -4.18 -11.23
C ARG A 165 8.06 -5.05 -12.48
N ASP A 166 8.98 -6.01 -12.49
CA ASP A 166 9.19 -6.93 -13.61
C ASP A 166 7.97 -7.85 -13.83
N LYS A 167 7.33 -8.34 -12.76
CA LYS A 167 6.06 -9.07 -12.83
C LYS A 167 4.95 -8.21 -13.44
N TYR A 168 4.80 -6.97 -12.99
CA TYR A 168 3.80 -6.01 -13.49
C TYR A 168 4.02 -5.73 -14.99
N HIS A 169 5.25 -5.35 -15.37
CA HIS A 169 5.60 -5.10 -16.77
C HIS A 169 5.37 -6.33 -17.65
N LYS A 170 5.72 -7.53 -17.17
CA LYS A 170 5.45 -8.78 -17.88
C LYS A 170 3.95 -9.05 -18.06
N ALA A 171 3.12 -8.74 -17.06
CA ALA A 171 1.67 -8.88 -17.16
C ALA A 171 1.08 -7.93 -18.21
N VAL A 172 1.47 -6.65 -18.19
CA VAL A 172 0.93 -5.63 -19.10
C VAL A 172 1.49 -5.74 -20.52
N GLN A 173 2.78 -6.09 -20.70
CA GLN A 173 3.38 -6.33 -22.02
C GLN A 173 2.85 -7.58 -22.72
N THR A 174 2.26 -8.53 -21.98
CA THR A 174 1.64 -9.72 -22.57
C THR A 174 0.28 -9.35 -23.15
N THR A 175 0.22 -8.99 -24.44
CA THR A 175 -1.04 -8.67 -25.13
C THR A 175 -2.05 -9.82 -24.99
N PRO A 176 -3.24 -9.60 -24.39
CA PRO A 176 -4.23 -10.66 -24.25
C PRO A 176 -4.83 -11.06 -25.60
N LYS A 177 -5.23 -12.33 -25.73
CA LYS A 177 -6.17 -12.74 -26.77
C LYS A 177 -7.59 -12.43 -26.30
N ILE A 178 -8.45 -11.94 -27.19
CA ILE A 178 -9.80 -11.48 -26.82
C ILE A 178 -10.65 -12.57 -26.13
N ASN A 179 -10.41 -13.85 -26.44
CA ASN A 179 -11.07 -15.00 -25.81
C ASN A 179 -10.52 -15.39 -24.43
N LYS A 180 -9.41 -14.80 -23.98
CA LYS A 180 -8.81 -14.96 -22.64
C LYS A 180 -8.71 -13.63 -21.89
N LEU A 181 -9.45 -12.61 -22.33
CA LEU A 181 -9.35 -11.27 -21.78
C LEU A 181 -9.77 -11.21 -20.30
N ASN A 182 -10.79 -11.96 -19.88
CA ASN A 182 -11.20 -12.02 -18.47
C ASN A 182 -10.13 -12.64 -17.55
N ASP A 183 -9.45 -13.71 -18.01
CA ASP A 183 -8.34 -14.33 -17.28
C ASP A 183 -7.18 -13.33 -17.14
N TRP A 184 -6.84 -12.63 -18.23
CA TRP A 184 -5.80 -11.63 -18.24
C TRP A 184 -6.13 -10.41 -17.35
N VAL A 185 -7.37 -9.90 -17.38
CA VAL A 185 -7.80 -8.80 -16.49
C VAL A 185 -7.67 -9.23 -15.03
N THR A 186 -8.03 -10.48 -14.70
CA THR A 186 -7.87 -11.02 -13.35
C THR A 186 -6.39 -11.12 -12.93
N GLN A 187 -5.51 -11.56 -13.84
CA GLN A 187 -4.07 -11.59 -13.63
C GLN A 187 -3.48 -10.16 -13.48
N TRP A 188 -3.95 -9.22 -14.29
CA TRP A 188 -3.56 -7.81 -14.23
C TRP A 188 -3.99 -7.18 -12.91
N GLU A 189 -5.25 -7.32 -12.47
CA GLU A 189 -5.70 -6.81 -11.17
C GLU A 189 -4.92 -7.39 -9.99
N THR A 190 -4.56 -8.67 -10.06
CA THR A 190 -3.78 -9.35 -9.01
C THR A 190 -2.34 -8.81 -8.97
N THR A 191 -1.69 -8.68 -10.12
CA THR A 191 -0.32 -8.14 -10.21
C THR A 191 -0.26 -6.64 -9.92
N MET A 192 -1.31 -5.89 -10.28
CA MET A 192 -1.49 -4.48 -9.92
C MET A 192 -1.63 -4.31 -8.40
N ALA A 193 -2.39 -5.19 -7.73
CA ALA A 193 -2.49 -5.20 -6.28
C ALA A 193 -1.15 -5.52 -5.59
N GLU A 194 -0.36 -6.47 -6.13
CA GLU A 194 1.01 -6.77 -5.64
C GLU A 194 1.97 -5.59 -5.88
N ALA A 195 1.87 -4.90 -7.02
CA ALA A 195 2.71 -3.76 -7.36
C ALA A 195 2.39 -2.51 -6.51
N ILE A 196 1.10 -2.23 -6.25
CA ILE A 196 0.66 -1.16 -5.36
C ILE A 196 1.11 -1.43 -3.92
N SER A 197 0.94 -2.65 -3.40
CA SER A 197 1.33 -2.97 -2.02
C SER A 197 2.84 -2.80 -1.79
N LYS A 198 3.67 -3.24 -2.75
CA LYS A 198 5.13 -3.07 -2.76
C LYS A 198 5.61 -1.68 -3.19
N LYS A 199 4.69 -0.75 -3.43
CA LYS A 199 4.94 0.66 -3.79
C LYS A 199 5.81 0.82 -5.05
N VAL A 200 5.49 0.08 -6.11
CA VAL A 200 6.09 0.27 -7.44
C VAL A 200 5.58 1.58 -8.04
N PRO A 201 6.44 2.56 -8.38
CA PRO A 201 6.00 3.88 -8.88
C PRO A 201 5.09 3.76 -10.11
N ASP A 202 5.47 2.93 -11.07
CA ASP A 202 4.75 2.67 -12.32
C ASP A 202 3.29 2.22 -12.10
N ALA A 203 3.00 1.56 -10.96
CA ALA A 203 1.65 1.12 -10.58
C ALA A 203 0.92 2.08 -9.61
N LEU A 204 1.64 3.03 -9.01
CA LEU A 204 1.06 4.07 -8.14
C LEU A 204 0.66 5.33 -8.91
N ASP A 205 1.27 5.59 -10.07
CA ASP A 205 0.96 6.71 -10.94
C ASP A 205 -0.02 6.30 -12.05
N ALA A 206 -1.24 6.83 -12.00
CA ALA A 206 -2.27 6.64 -13.02
C ALA A 206 -1.85 7.12 -14.41
N GLN A 207 -0.89 8.03 -14.54
CA GLN A 207 -0.35 8.41 -15.85
C GLN A 207 0.47 7.26 -16.45
N CYS A 208 1.36 6.65 -15.68
CA CYS A 208 2.14 5.49 -16.11
C CYS A 208 1.26 4.27 -16.41
N TRP A 209 0.51 3.76 -15.43
CA TRP A 209 -0.19 2.49 -15.63
C TRP A 209 -1.35 2.58 -16.62
N ALA A 210 -2.00 3.74 -16.77
CA ALA A 210 -3.05 3.90 -17.78
C ALA A 210 -2.47 3.93 -19.20
N GLU A 211 -1.24 4.43 -19.41
CA GLU A 211 -0.58 4.37 -20.72
C GLU A 211 -0.14 2.95 -21.09
N ASP A 212 0.45 2.21 -20.14
CA ASP A 212 0.85 0.83 -20.35
C ASP A 212 -0.38 -0.08 -20.60
N LEU A 213 -1.45 0.09 -19.80
CA LEU A 213 -2.73 -0.60 -20.01
C LEU A 213 -3.36 -0.25 -21.37
N ASN A 214 -3.37 1.02 -21.75
CA ASN A 214 -3.93 1.44 -23.03
C ASN A 214 -3.15 0.84 -24.21
N ARG A 215 -1.83 0.74 -24.11
CA ARG A 215 -0.97 0.08 -25.11
C ARG A 215 -1.26 -1.42 -25.21
N ALA A 216 -1.46 -2.11 -24.09
CA ALA A 216 -1.83 -3.52 -24.06
C ALA A 216 -3.20 -3.77 -24.71
N MET A 217 -4.18 -2.90 -24.42
CA MET A 217 -5.56 -3.03 -24.86
C MET A 217 -5.82 -2.51 -26.29
N TYR A 218 -4.97 -1.64 -26.84
CA TYR A 218 -5.13 -1.07 -28.19
C TYR A 218 -5.29 -2.13 -29.29
N HIS A 219 -4.59 -3.26 -29.17
CA HIS A 219 -4.66 -4.37 -30.12
C HIS A 219 -5.84 -5.33 -29.90
N VAL A 220 -6.61 -5.14 -28.83
CA VAL A 220 -7.63 -6.11 -28.36
C VAL A 220 -9.03 -5.49 -28.32
N LEU A 221 -9.14 -4.26 -27.82
CA LEU A 221 -10.35 -3.43 -27.86
C LEU A 221 -10.00 -2.00 -28.35
N PRO A 222 -9.75 -1.79 -29.66
CA PRO A 222 -9.30 -0.50 -30.19
C PRO A 222 -10.26 0.66 -29.90
N SER A 223 -11.57 0.42 -29.98
CA SER A 223 -12.62 1.41 -29.71
C SER A 223 -12.59 1.90 -28.26
N TRP A 224 -12.45 0.97 -27.31
CA TRP A 224 -12.32 1.30 -25.89
C TRP A 224 -11.02 2.04 -25.59
N ALA A 225 -9.89 1.56 -26.13
CA ALA A 225 -8.58 2.20 -25.93
C ALA A 225 -8.55 3.66 -26.45
N SER A 226 -9.31 3.94 -27.50
CA SER A 226 -9.43 5.28 -28.08
C SER A 226 -10.23 6.25 -27.18
N THR A 227 -11.31 5.79 -26.56
CA THR A 227 -12.18 6.62 -25.70
C THR A 227 -11.73 6.68 -24.24
N PHE A 228 -11.10 5.61 -23.73
CA PHE A 228 -10.64 5.47 -22.34
C PHE A 228 -9.78 6.67 -21.90
N ARG A 229 -8.71 6.98 -22.64
CA ARG A 229 -7.82 8.11 -22.31
C ARG A 229 -8.51 9.47 -22.37
N GLN A 230 -9.56 9.62 -23.19
CA GLN A 230 -10.31 10.86 -23.32
C GLN A 230 -11.25 11.05 -22.12
N HIS A 231 -12.08 10.05 -21.82
CA HIS A 231 -13.07 10.10 -20.75
C HIS A 231 -12.42 10.08 -19.35
N ARG A 232 -11.33 9.33 -19.17
CA ARG A 232 -10.64 9.20 -17.87
C ARG A 232 -9.52 10.23 -17.67
N ARG A 233 -9.25 11.14 -18.63
CA ARG A 233 -8.18 12.16 -18.56
C ARG A 233 -8.07 12.90 -17.23
N PRO A 234 -9.13 13.49 -16.64
CA PRO A 234 -9.01 14.22 -15.37
C PRO A 234 -8.64 13.30 -14.20
N GLN A 235 -9.15 12.07 -14.18
CA GLN A 235 -8.87 11.08 -13.14
C GLN A 235 -7.44 10.53 -13.24
N ILE A 236 -6.91 10.42 -14.47
CA ILE A 236 -5.51 10.09 -14.76
C ILE A 236 -4.57 11.22 -14.28
N LEU A 237 -4.87 12.48 -14.63
CA LEU A 237 -4.03 13.62 -14.27
C LEU A 237 -3.99 13.87 -12.75
N ASN A 238 -5.13 13.73 -12.07
CA ASN A 238 -5.24 13.91 -10.62
C ASN A 238 -4.82 12.67 -9.80
N ASN A 239 -4.40 11.58 -10.46
CA ASN A 239 -4.10 10.29 -9.85
C ASN A 239 -5.22 9.72 -8.95
N THR A 240 -6.48 9.96 -9.32
CA THR A 240 -7.67 9.46 -8.59
C THR A 240 -8.32 8.25 -9.27
N LEU A 241 -7.70 7.71 -10.33
CA LEU A 241 -8.27 6.61 -11.11
C LEU A 241 -8.10 5.27 -10.37
N ASN A 242 -9.22 4.58 -10.14
CA ASN A 242 -9.22 3.26 -9.48
C ASN A 242 -9.05 2.14 -10.52
N TYR A 243 -7.98 1.36 -10.40
CA TYR A 243 -7.67 0.26 -11.32
C TYR A 243 -8.78 -0.82 -11.39
N ARG A 244 -9.57 -1.01 -10.31
CA ARG A 244 -10.69 -1.97 -10.28
C ARG A 244 -11.92 -1.50 -11.07
N GLU A 245 -12.17 -0.19 -11.10
CA GLU A 245 -13.23 0.38 -11.94
C GLU A 245 -12.87 0.18 -13.42
N VAL A 246 -11.61 0.42 -13.78
CA VAL A 246 -11.11 0.18 -15.14
C VAL A 246 -11.17 -1.31 -15.51
N ALA A 247 -10.88 -2.22 -14.59
CA ALA A 247 -11.07 -3.66 -14.81
C ALA A 247 -12.54 -4.02 -15.09
N ALA A 248 -13.48 -3.41 -14.37
CA ALA A 248 -14.92 -3.60 -14.58
C ALA A 248 -15.36 -3.06 -15.96
N ASP A 249 -14.91 -1.87 -16.34
CA ASP A 249 -15.15 -1.27 -17.67
C ASP A 249 -14.66 -2.20 -18.79
N ILE A 250 -13.42 -2.72 -18.69
CA ILE A 250 -12.85 -3.64 -19.69
C ILE A 250 -13.68 -4.93 -19.80
N ARG A 251 -14.12 -5.50 -18.66
CA ARG A 251 -14.97 -6.71 -18.64
C ARG A 251 -16.34 -6.47 -19.28
N TYR A 252 -16.93 -5.29 -19.09
CA TYR A 252 -18.18 -4.88 -19.73
C TYR A 252 -18.02 -4.77 -21.26
N GLU A 253 -16.99 -4.06 -21.71
CA GLU A 253 -16.69 -3.86 -23.13
C GLU A 253 -16.29 -5.17 -23.83
N ALA A 254 -15.55 -6.06 -23.16
CA ALA A 254 -15.26 -7.40 -23.65
C ALA A 254 -16.54 -8.21 -23.93
N LYS A 255 -17.57 -8.06 -23.08
CA LYS A 255 -18.88 -8.71 -23.24
C LYS A 255 -19.68 -8.10 -24.40
N MET A 256 -19.55 -6.80 -24.65
CA MET A 256 -20.18 -6.13 -25.78
C MET A 256 -19.47 -6.43 -27.12
N ALA A 257 -18.15 -6.52 -27.11
CA ALA A 257 -17.32 -6.83 -28.28
C ALA A 257 -17.37 -8.32 -28.70
N ASN A 258 -17.60 -9.25 -27.75
CA ASN A 258 -17.86 -10.66 -28.02
C ASN A 258 -19.32 -11.07 -27.72
N PRO A 259 -20.31 -10.66 -28.55
CA PRO A 259 -21.71 -11.09 -28.41
C PRO A 259 -21.94 -12.57 -28.78
N SER A 260 -20.88 -13.33 -29.05
CA SER A 260 -20.87 -14.76 -29.40
C SER A 260 -21.18 -15.71 -28.24
N GLY A 261 -21.83 -15.21 -27.18
CA GLY A 261 -22.66 -15.99 -26.26
C GLY A 261 -24.11 -16.19 -26.76
N ARG A 262 -24.44 -15.79 -27.99
CA ARG A 262 -25.70 -16.16 -28.64
C ARG A 262 -25.77 -17.68 -28.83
N PRO A 263 -26.88 -18.36 -28.47
CA PRO A 263 -27.08 -19.76 -28.81
C PRO A 263 -26.97 -19.93 -30.34
N SER A 264 -26.23 -20.93 -30.78
CA SER A 264 -26.16 -21.34 -32.18
C SER A 264 -27.50 -21.98 -32.60
N GLY A 265 -28.53 -21.14 -32.83
CA GLY A 265 -29.91 -21.61 -32.88
C GLY A 265 -30.93 -20.68 -33.53
N ILE A 266 -30.52 -19.70 -34.33
CA ILE A 266 -31.43 -18.97 -35.22
C ILE A 266 -31.09 -19.34 -36.66
N LYS A 267 -31.76 -20.39 -37.18
CA LYS A 267 -31.73 -20.72 -38.60
C LYS A 267 -32.29 -19.53 -39.37
N ARG A 268 -31.52 -18.98 -40.31
CA ARG A 268 -32.04 -17.97 -41.25
C ARG A 268 -33.17 -18.63 -42.05
N GLY A 269 -34.39 -18.16 -41.88
CA GLY A 269 -35.54 -18.67 -42.62
C GLY A 269 -35.36 -18.43 -44.11
N ALA A 270 -35.30 -19.52 -44.88
CA ALA A 270 -35.43 -19.45 -46.33
C ALA A 270 -36.91 -19.18 -46.65
N PHE A 271 -37.22 -17.98 -47.13
CA PHE A 271 -38.54 -17.67 -47.66
C PHE A 271 -38.71 -18.34 -49.03
N THR A 272 -39.40 -19.48 -49.07
CA THR A 272 -39.95 -20.02 -50.32
C THR A 272 -41.38 -19.51 -50.47
N ALA A 273 -41.61 -18.64 -51.45
CA ALA A 273 -42.95 -18.20 -51.81
C ALA A 273 -43.71 -19.34 -52.51
N THR A 274 -44.86 -19.73 -51.96
CA THR A 274 -45.81 -20.62 -52.63
C THR A 274 -47.17 -19.95 -52.65
N TYR A 275 -47.73 -19.78 -53.85
CA TYR A 275 -49.02 -19.13 -54.05
C TYR A 275 -50.16 -19.97 -53.49
N GLY A 276 -51.22 -19.31 -53.02
CA GLY A 276 -52.26 -19.94 -52.21
C GLY A 276 -53.23 -20.82 -52.98
N HIS A 277 -53.83 -21.77 -52.25
CA HIS A 277 -55.13 -22.34 -52.56
C HIS A 277 -55.97 -22.44 -51.28
N THR A 278 -57.25 -22.10 -51.41
CA THR A 278 -58.25 -22.07 -50.34
C THR A 278 -59.00 -23.39 -50.26
N CYS A 279 -59.20 -23.94 -49.06
CA CYS A 279 -60.37 -24.77 -48.74
C CYS A 279 -60.71 -24.64 -47.24
N LYS A 280 -61.97 -24.98 -46.90
CA LYS A 280 -62.69 -24.51 -45.70
C LYS A 280 -62.61 -25.47 -44.51
N ASN A 281 -63.10 -24.97 -43.37
CA ASN A 281 -63.46 -25.67 -42.13
C ASN A 281 -64.01 -27.09 -42.31
N ASP A 282 -63.84 -27.90 -41.26
CA ASP A 282 -64.99 -28.43 -40.51
C ASP A 282 -64.69 -28.55 -39.00
N ASN A 283 -65.74 -28.45 -38.18
CA ASN A 283 -65.66 -28.40 -36.72
C ASN A 283 -65.55 -29.79 -36.08
N SER A 284 -64.93 -29.86 -34.89
CA SER A 284 -65.48 -30.59 -33.72
C SER A 284 -64.82 -30.11 -32.44
N ALA A 285 -65.62 -29.72 -31.46
CA ALA A 285 -65.16 -29.34 -30.12
C ALA A 285 -65.17 -30.56 -29.18
N ASN A 286 -64.39 -30.49 -28.10
CA ASN A 286 -64.71 -31.09 -26.80
C ASN A 286 -63.87 -30.39 -25.72
N ASP A 287 -64.51 -30.10 -24.60
CA ASP A 287 -64.02 -29.25 -23.52
C ASP A 287 -63.19 -30.02 -22.47
N ALA A 288 -62.24 -29.32 -21.81
CA ALA A 288 -61.90 -29.47 -20.38
C ALA A 288 -60.82 -28.46 -19.93
N GLU A 289 -61.16 -27.58 -18.98
CA GLU A 289 -60.23 -26.89 -18.06
C GLU A 289 -60.25 -27.62 -16.69
N PRO A 290 -59.47 -27.23 -15.66
CA PRO A 290 -58.05 -26.84 -15.63
C PRO A 290 -57.31 -27.60 -14.47
N ASP A 291 -56.25 -26.97 -13.92
CA ASP A 291 -55.68 -27.11 -12.57
C ASP A 291 -54.42 -27.97 -12.26
N ALA A 292 -53.50 -27.25 -11.60
CA ALA A 292 -52.69 -27.58 -10.41
C ALA A 292 -51.42 -28.49 -10.46
N ASP A 293 -50.42 -27.95 -9.74
CA ASP A 293 -49.48 -28.61 -8.80
C ASP A 293 -48.31 -29.52 -9.24
N THR A 294 -47.12 -28.88 -9.21
CA THR A 294 -45.92 -29.21 -8.40
C THR A 294 -45.22 -30.58 -8.42
N ILE A 295 -43.87 -30.46 -8.57
CA ILE A 295 -42.78 -31.28 -7.99
C ILE A 295 -42.53 -32.67 -8.61
N GLU A 296 -41.29 -32.93 -9.05
CA GLU A 296 -40.40 -33.91 -8.39
C GLU A 296 -38.95 -33.87 -8.91
N VAL A 297 -38.01 -34.28 -8.03
CA VAL A 297 -36.56 -34.36 -8.28
C VAL A 297 -36.10 -35.79 -8.05
N LEU A 298 -35.67 -36.46 -9.12
CA LEU A 298 -34.84 -37.67 -9.16
C LEU A 298 -33.94 -37.52 -10.40
N GLY A 299 -32.64 -37.84 -10.44
CA GLY A 299 -31.87 -38.72 -9.57
C GLY A 299 -31.73 -40.10 -10.24
N ASP A 300 -30.63 -40.38 -10.94
CA ASP A 300 -29.59 -41.33 -10.49
C ASP A 300 -28.35 -41.39 -11.42
N ALA A 301 -27.33 -42.14 -11.01
CA ALA A 301 -26.01 -42.28 -11.63
C ALA A 301 -25.84 -43.54 -12.51
N SER A 302 -24.75 -43.61 -13.30
CA SER A 302 -23.83 -44.79 -13.32
C SER A 302 -22.60 -44.68 -14.25
N THR A 303 -21.43 -44.51 -13.63
CA THR A 303 -20.26 -45.43 -13.65
C THR A 303 -19.75 -46.09 -14.95
N TRP A 304 -18.50 -45.77 -15.35
CA TRP A 304 -17.39 -46.67 -15.82
C TRP A 304 -16.29 -45.85 -16.54
N LYS A 305 -15.04 -46.31 -16.73
CA LYS A 305 -14.02 -46.88 -15.81
C LYS A 305 -12.64 -46.49 -16.39
N ALA A 306 -11.57 -46.52 -15.59
CA ALA A 306 -10.19 -46.32 -16.06
C ALA A 306 -9.39 -47.63 -15.97
N ASP A 307 -8.39 -47.81 -16.83
CA ASP A 307 -7.34 -48.84 -16.70
C ASP A 307 -6.01 -48.39 -17.33
N VAL A 308 -4.91 -49.00 -16.85
CA VAL A 308 -3.50 -48.64 -17.13
C VAL A 308 -2.71 -49.88 -17.54
N ALA A 309 -1.81 -49.77 -18.54
CA ALA A 309 -0.76 -50.77 -18.80
C ALA A 309 0.47 -50.15 -19.52
N VAL A 310 1.65 -50.80 -19.40
CA VAL A 310 2.99 -50.25 -19.73
C VAL A 310 3.86 -51.33 -20.42
N GLN A 311 4.96 -50.90 -21.11
CA GLN A 311 6.06 -51.70 -21.72
C GLN A 311 5.70 -52.33 -23.09
N GLY A 312 6.54 -52.45 -24.14
CA GLY A 312 7.96 -52.10 -24.43
C GLY A 312 8.35 -52.70 -25.83
N THR A 313 9.53 -52.59 -26.46
CA THR A 313 10.82 -51.85 -26.32
C THR A 313 11.63 -51.92 -27.64
N ARG A 314 12.59 -50.98 -27.91
CA ARG A 314 13.77 -51.10 -28.84
C ARG A 314 13.50 -51.16 -30.36
N ASP A 315 14.41 -50.81 -31.29
CA ASP A 315 15.78 -50.27 -31.24
C ASP A 315 16.14 -49.52 -32.55
N THR A 316 17.07 -48.55 -32.53
CA THR A 316 18.20 -48.40 -33.50
C THR A 316 19.01 -47.12 -33.27
N ARG A 317 20.34 -47.21 -33.48
CA ARG A 317 21.33 -46.13 -33.31
C ARG A 317 21.85 -45.64 -34.67
N GLY A 318 22.31 -44.39 -34.77
CA GLY A 318 23.12 -43.93 -35.91
C GLY A 318 23.68 -42.51 -35.76
N ARG A 319 25.01 -42.36 -35.70
CA ARG A 319 25.69 -41.05 -35.61
C ARG A 319 26.00 -40.47 -37.00
N GLY A 320 26.01 -39.14 -37.13
CA GLY A 320 26.58 -38.45 -38.30
C GLY A 320 27.13 -37.06 -37.95
N ARG A 321 28.45 -36.84 -38.09
CA ARG A 321 29.09 -35.52 -37.96
C ARG A 321 28.97 -34.73 -39.27
N GLY A 322 28.79 -33.41 -39.19
CA GLY A 322 28.86 -32.52 -40.35
C GLY A 322 29.16 -31.08 -40.00
N ARG A 323 30.44 -30.72 -39.83
CA ARG A 323 30.86 -29.30 -39.85
C ARG A 323 30.92 -28.80 -41.28
N ARG A 324 30.31 -27.65 -41.57
CA ARG A 324 30.87 -26.63 -42.47
C ARG A 324 30.56 -25.26 -41.88
N GLY A 325 31.60 -24.48 -41.60
CA GLY A 325 31.44 -23.07 -41.25
C GLY A 325 31.43 -22.22 -42.51
N ARG A 326 30.94 -20.99 -42.39
CA ARG A 326 31.37 -19.88 -43.24
C ARG A 326 31.53 -18.64 -42.37
N GLU A 327 32.62 -17.92 -42.60
CA GLU A 327 33.04 -16.79 -41.78
C GLU A 327 32.13 -15.57 -41.98
N GLY A 328 32.00 -14.76 -40.92
CA GLY A 328 31.08 -13.62 -40.87
C GLY A 328 31.55 -12.53 -39.91
N ARG A 329 32.80 -12.08 -40.10
CA ARG A 329 33.39 -10.78 -39.71
C ARG A 329 32.79 -10.10 -38.46
N GLY A 330 33.51 -10.17 -37.34
CA GLY A 330 33.09 -9.50 -36.11
C GLY A 330 33.00 -7.97 -36.24
N THR A 331 31.92 -7.41 -35.73
CA THR A 331 31.83 -6.00 -35.31
C THR A 331 31.25 -5.95 -33.91
N LEU A 332 31.97 -5.32 -32.98
CA LEU A 332 31.48 -5.01 -31.64
C LEU A 332 30.34 -3.99 -31.74
N SER A 333 29.10 -4.48 -31.82
CA SER A 333 27.93 -3.61 -31.78
C SER A 333 27.79 -3.05 -30.36
N LYS A 334 28.34 -1.84 -30.15
CA LYS A 334 28.09 -1.03 -28.96
C LYS A 334 26.59 -0.95 -28.77
N ARG A 335 26.08 -1.33 -27.59
CA ARG A 335 24.66 -1.19 -27.27
C ARG A 335 24.25 0.27 -27.48
N LYS A 336 23.47 0.54 -28.52
CA LYS A 336 22.83 1.84 -28.71
C LYS A 336 21.92 2.04 -27.50
N ARG A 337 22.17 3.11 -26.74
CA ARG A 337 21.29 3.51 -25.63
C ARG A 337 19.88 3.65 -26.20
N ALA A 338 18.88 3.09 -25.51
CA ALA A 338 17.49 3.24 -25.93
C ALA A 338 17.18 4.74 -26.09
N GLU A 339 16.61 5.11 -27.23
CA GLU A 339 16.24 6.48 -27.53
C GLU A 339 15.15 6.91 -26.55
N THR A 340 15.49 7.89 -25.72
CA THR A 340 14.51 8.59 -24.89
C THR A 340 13.44 9.17 -25.79
N VAL A 341 12.18 9.07 -25.36
CA VAL A 341 11.02 9.67 -26.03
C VAL A 341 11.40 11.09 -26.47
N THR A 342 11.29 11.36 -27.77
CA THR A 342 11.65 12.64 -28.36
C THR A 342 10.83 13.77 -27.76
N ASN A 343 11.51 14.74 -27.14
CA ASN A 343 10.88 15.94 -26.59
C ASN A 343 10.01 16.63 -27.64
N PRO A 344 8.82 17.15 -27.27
CA PRO A 344 8.31 18.35 -27.89
C PRO A 344 9.23 19.50 -27.46
N ASP A 345 10.12 19.88 -28.37
CA ASP A 345 11.14 20.94 -28.24
C ASP A 345 12.36 20.59 -27.34
N PRO A 346 13.56 20.35 -27.90
CA PRO A 346 14.79 20.10 -27.14
C PRO A 346 15.45 21.39 -26.58
N ASP A 347 15.03 22.57 -27.03
CA ASP A 347 15.65 23.86 -26.67
C ASP A 347 14.90 24.63 -25.55
N GLY A 348 13.86 24.01 -24.95
CA GLY A 348 13.13 24.56 -23.82
C GLY A 348 13.99 24.71 -22.55
N PRO A 349 13.93 25.84 -21.82
CA PRO A 349 14.82 26.09 -20.70
C PRO A 349 14.52 25.14 -19.53
N THR A 350 15.46 24.23 -19.25
CA THR A 350 15.46 23.44 -18.02
C THR A 350 16.08 24.25 -16.89
N CYS A 351 15.46 24.28 -15.72
CA CYS A 351 15.94 25.08 -14.60
C CYS A 351 17.30 24.56 -14.08
N ARG A 352 18.34 25.39 -14.19
CA ARG A 352 19.71 25.07 -13.72
C ARG A 352 19.76 24.71 -12.22
N GLY A 353 18.91 25.35 -11.41
CA GLY A 353 18.80 25.08 -9.97
C GLY A 353 18.09 23.76 -9.66
N CYS A 354 16.76 23.72 -9.86
CA CYS A 354 15.92 22.61 -9.39
C CYS A 354 15.73 21.46 -10.40
N LEU A 355 16.30 21.55 -11.62
CA LEU A 355 16.06 20.63 -12.74
C LEU A 355 14.60 20.53 -13.22
N GLY A 356 13.72 21.43 -12.80
CA GLY A 356 12.35 21.50 -13.27
C GLY A 356 12.23 22.01 -14.71
N PHE A 357 11.09 21.70 -15.34
CA PHE A 357 10.71 22.21 -16.67
C PHE A 357 10.15 23.64 -16.55
N HIS A 358 11.04 24.63 -16.36
CA HIS A 358 10.75 26.07 -16.36
C HIS A 358 12.06 26.87 -16.50
N ASP A 359 12.00 28.13 -16.97
CA ASP A 359 13.19 29.00 -16.95
C ASP A 359 13.67 29.21 -15.51
N TRP A 360 14.97 29.07 -15.30
CA TRP A 360 15.58 29.16 -13.97
C TRP A 360 15.33 30.51 -13.30
N LYS A 361 15.07 31.56 -14.10
CA LYS A 361 14.71 32.90 -13.63
C LYS A 361 13.40 32.95 -12.84
N ASP A 362 12.49 31.99 -13.07
CA ASP A 362 11.16 31.94 -12.46
C ASP A 362 11.05 30.81 -11.42
N CYS A 363 12.19 30.25 -11.02
CA CYS A 363 12.26 29.16 -10.05
C CYS A 363 12.02 29.66 -8.61
N TRP A 364 10.86 29.33 -8.02
CA TRP A 364 10.48 29.66 -6.63
C TRP A 364 11.42 29.13 -5.53
N TYR A 365 12.28 28.16 -5.87
CA TYR A 365 13.34 27.69 -4.98
C TYR A 365 14.62 28.56 -5.05
N LEU A 366 14.89 29.20 -6.18
CA LEU A 366 16.01 30.15 -6.34
C LEU A 366 15.64 31.58 -5.94
N PHE A 367 14.38 31.97 -6.15
CA PHE A 367 13.83 33.29 -5.85
C PHE A 367 12.65 33.14 -4.87
N PRO A 368 12.90 33.21 -3.56
CA PRO A 368 11.86 33.07 -2.53
C PRO A 368 10.73 34.09 -2.66
N ASP A 369 11.05 35.29 -3.12
CA ASP A 369 10.16 36.45 -3.17
C ASP A 369 9.12 36.36 -4.30
N GLN A 370 9.23 35.33 -5.16
CA GLN A 370 8.29 35.04 -6.25
C GLN A 370 7.35 33.86 -5.94
N ARG A 371 7.37 33.35 -4.71
CA ARG A 371 6.50 32.23 -4.29
C ARG A 371 5.04 32.69 -4.27
N ALA A 372 4.16 31.82 -4.76
CA ALA A 372 2.73 31.98 -4.52
C ALA A 372 2.41 31.93 -3.02
N GLU A 373 1.39 32.66 -2.59
CA GLU A 373 0.93 32.67 -1.20
C GLU A 373 0.51 31.25 -0.77
N GLY A 374 1.01 30.79 0.38
CA GLY A 374 0.81 29.42 0.87
C GLY A 374 1.73 28.34 0.25
N TRP A 375 2.71 28.69 -0.58
CA TRP A 375 3.66 27.71 -1.12
C TRP A 375 4.77 27.34 -0.12
N GLU A 376 4.87 26.06 0.25
CA GLU A 376 5.93 25.54 1.11
C GLU A 376 7.06 24.82 0.33
N PRO A 377 8.34 25.09 0.61
CA PRO A 377 9.46 24.45 -0.07
C PRO A 377 9.69 23.00 0.41
N SER A 378 9.83 22.07 -0.53
CA SER A 378 10.28 20.72 -0.22
C SER A 378 11.72 20.72 0.32
N GLN A 379 11.90 20.25 1.56
CA GLN A 379 13.22 20.17 2.22
C GLN A 379 14.26 19.39 1.39
N GLY A 380 13.83 18.35 0.67
CA GLY A 380 14.72 17.55 -0.19
C GLY A 380 15.21 18.34 -1.41
N MET A 381 14.31 19.06 -2.07
CA MET A 381 14.64 19.92 -3.21
C MET A 381 15.53 21.10 -2.78
N GLN A 382 15.27 21.69 -1.61
CA GLN A 382 16.08 22.79 -1.10
C GLN A 382 17.51 22.36 -0.70
N ARG A 383 17.70 21.12 -0.20
CA ARG A 383 19.04 20.54 -0.02
C ARG A 383 19.79 20.38 -1.35
N LEU A 384 19.13 19.83 -2.39
CA LEU A 384 19.72 19.69 -3.73
C LEU A 384 20.18 21.04 -4.30
N ILE A 385 19.38 22.08 -4.12
CA ILE A 385 19.67 23.43 -4.64
C ILE A 385 20.79 24.10 -3.83
N ASN A 386 20.80 23.97 -2.51
CA ASN A 386 21.91 24.43 -1.68
C ASN A 386 23.24 23.76 -2.06
N ASP A 387 23.23 22.46 -2.35
CA ASP A 387 24.43 21.73 -2.79
C ASP A 387 24.86 22.09 -4.22
N ARG A 388 23.93 22.54 -5.08
CA ARG A 388 24.23 23.08 -6.42
C ARG A 388 24.83 24.48 -6.33
N LEU A 389 24.24 25.38 -5.55
CA LEU A 389 24.75 26.74 -5.34
C LEU A 389 26.15 26.75 -4.68
N LYS A 390 26.50 25.70 -3.91
CA LYS A 390 27.87 25.48 -3.41
C LYS A 390 28.86 24.98 -4.47
N LYS A 391 28.39 24.28 -5.50
CA LYS A 391 29.24 23.63 -6.54
C LYS A 391 29.39 24.48 -7.80
N ASP A 392 28.36 25.25 -8.14
CA ASP A 392 28.31 26.15 -9.29
C ASP A 392 28.29 27.59 -8.79
N THR A 393 29.48 28.18 -8.68
CA THR A 393 29.66 29.58 -8.26
C THR A 393 29.10 30.56 -9.28
N GLY A 394 29.10 30.21 -10.57
CA GLY A 394 28.52 31.03 -11.63
C GLY A 394 27.00 31.17 -11.48
N LEU A 395 26.30 30.05 -11.27
CA LEU A 395 24.87 30.07 -10.99
C LEU A 395 24.55 30.86 -9.71
N ALA A 396 25.37 30.73 -8.65
CA ALA A 396 25.18 31.47 -7.41
C ALA A 396 25.32 33.00 -7.60
N GLU A 397 26.29 33.44 -8.40
CA GLU A 397 26.45 34.86 -8.76
C GLU A 397 25.32 35.37 -9.67
N GLU A 398 24.88 34.56 -10.65
CA GLU A 398 23.76 34.91 -11.53
C GLU A 398 22.44 35.07 -10.77
N VAL A 399 22.14 34.16 -9.82
CA VAL A 399 20.97 34.26 -8.93
C VAL A 399 21.05 35.50 -8.06
N LYS A 400 22.21 35.77 -7.43
CA LYS A 400 22.43 36.97 -6.59
C LYS A 400 22.31 38.28 -7.39
N ARG A 401 22.72 38.28 -8.67
CA ARG A 401 22.56 39.42 -9.58
C ARG A 401 21.11 39.64 -10.00
N LEU A 402 20.34 38.57 -10.23
CA LEU A 402 18.93 38.68 -10.60
C LEU A 402 18.03 39.05 -9.44
N SER A 403 18.24 38.52 -8.22
CA SER A 403 17.47 38.94 -7.04
C SER A 403 17.64 40.46 -6.84
N ARG A 404 18.87 40.97 -6.78
CA ARG A 404 19.16 42.42 -6.68
C ARG A 404 18.51 43.29 -7.77
N ARG A 405 18.26 42.75 -8.97
CA ARG A 405 17.54 43.46 -10.04
C ARG A 405 16.03 43.45 -9.79
N LYS A 406 15.47 42.32 -9.35
CA LYS A 406 14.05 42.18 -8.98
C LYS A 406 13.71 43.01 -7.74
N ASP A 407 14.53 42.95 -6.69
CA ASP A 407 14.41 43.75 -5.45
C ASP A 407 14.46 45.27 -5.66
N LYS A 408 14.99 45.71 -6.80
CA LYS A 408 14.97 47.12 -7.21
C LYS A 408 13.70 47.44 -7.99
N ALA A 409 13.30 46.58 -8.93
CA ALA A 409 12.05 46.77 -9.68
C ALA A 409 10.83 46.86 -8.75
N THR A 410 10.75 46.02 -7.71
CA THR A 410 9.68 46.02 -6.70
C THR A 410 9.75 47.16 -5.68
N LYS A 411 10.66 48.12 -5.85
CA LYS A 411 10.76 49.36 -5.06
C LYS A 411 10.53 50.62 -5.88
N ASP A 412 10.54 50.49 -7.20
CA ASP A 412 10.25 51.56 -8.15
C ASP A 412 8.77 51.47 -8.66
N GLU A 413 8.01 50.46 -8.19
CA GLU A 413 6.53 50.32 -8.21
C GLU A 413 5.94 50.54 -6.81
#